data_AF-J7FDF4-F1
#
_entry.id   AF-J7FDF4-F1
#
_cell.length_a   1.000
_cell.length_b   1.000
_cell.length_c   1.000
_cell.angle_alpha   90.00
_cell.angle_beta   90.00
_cell.angle_gamma   90.00
#
_symmetry.space_group_name_H-M   'P 1'
#
loop_
_entity.id
_entity.type
_entity.pdbx_description
1 polymer ?
#
loop_
_entity_poly.entity_id
_entity_poly.type
_entity_poly.pdbx_seq_one_letter_code
_entity_poly.pdbx_strand_id
1 'polypeptide(L)'
;GGGATIKTTLPYIRNDIPIVVVFRALGIIPDKDILEHICYDRNDTAMFEMLKPCLEDSFPIQEQEVALDFIGRRGTATGLSREKRLKYAEEILQKEMLPHISMSEGQQGKKAYFFGYMIHRLLLAALDRRDLDDRDHFGKKRLDLAGPLLAGLFRMLFRKLTKDVYRHLQKCVEMQ
;
A
#
# COMPACT_ATOMS: atom_id res chain seq x y z
N GLY A 1 -15.48 24.93 -4.43
CA GLY A 1 -15.35 23.91 -5.49
C GLY A 1 -14.12 23.10 -5.17
N GLY A 2 -14.30 21.82 -4.83
CA GLY A 2 -13.16 20.95 -4.49
C GLY A 2 -12.45 20.51 -5.77
N GLY A 3 -11.14 20.79 -5.86
CA GLY A 3 -10.31 20.28 -6.94
C GLY A 3 -10.23 18.75 -6.92
N ALA A 4 -9.78 18.15 -8.02
CA ALA A 4 -9.63 16.70 -8.11
C ALA A 4 -8.57 16.20 -7.10
N THR A 5 -8.96 15.25 -6.24
CA THR A 5 -8.07 14.64 -5.23
C THR A 5 -7.70 13.21 -5.61
N ILE A 6 -6.46 12.82 -5.37
CA ILE A 6 -5.96 11.46 -5.59
C ILE A 6 -6.06 10.66 -4.29
N LYS A 7 -6.60 9.45 -4.37
CA LYS A 7 -6.72 8.50 -3.26
C LYS A 7 -6.17 7.14 -3.68
N THR A 8 -5.81 6.32 -2.70
CA THR A 8 -5.34 4.95 -2.90
C THR A 8 -6.18 3.97 -2.10
N THR A 9 -6.42 2.80 -2.68
CA THR A 9 -6.97 1.66 -1.97
C THR A 9 -5.80 0.82 -1.44
N LEU A 10 -5.82 0.50 -0.15
CA LEU A 10 -4.82 -0.38 0.48
C LEU A 10 -5.43 -1.76 0.74
N PRO A 11 -4.62 -2.84 0.67
CA PRO A 11 -5.10 -4.18 1.03
C PRO A 11 -5.66 -4.20 2.46
N TYR A 12 -6.76 -4.92 2.67
CA TYR A 12 -7.44 -5.05 3.97
C TYR A 12 -7.97 -3.74 4.58
N ILE A 13 -7.95 -2.64 3.84
CA ILE A 13 -8.59 -1.37 4.21
C ILE A 13 -9.85 -1.20 3.36
N ARG A 14 -10.99 -0.88 3.99
CA ARG A 14 -12.30 -0.84 3.32
C ARG A 14 -12.54 0.43 2.51
N ASN A 15 -11.95 1.54 2.94
CA ASN A 15 -12.18 2.85 2.36
C ASN A 15 -10.91 3.38 1.72
N ASP A 16 -11.06 4.17 0.66
CA ASP A 16 -9.93 4.85 0.04
C ASP A 16 -9.26 5.82 1.01
N ILE A 17 -7.93 5.90 0.91
CA ILE A 17 -7.08 6.73 1.75
C ILE A 17 -6.44 7.81 0.88
N PRO A 18 -6.45 9.10 1.29
CA PRO A 18 -5.72 10.14 0.56
C PRO A 18 -4.22 9.81 0.49
N ILE A 19 -3.59 10.09 -0.66
CA ILE A 19 -2.18 9.72 -0.90
C ILE A 19 -1.22 10.34 0.13
N VAL A 20 -1.49 11.56 0.58
CA VAL A 20 -0.67 12.30 1.56
C VAL A 20 -0.69 11.61 2.91
N VAL A 21 -1.84 11.06 3.33
CA VAL A 21 -1.95 10.29 4.58
C VAL A 21 -1.07 9.04 4.53
N VAL A 22 -0.96 8.38 3.38
CA VAL A 22 -0.07 7.22 3.22
C VAL A 22 1.40 7.61 3.33
N PHE A 23 1.83 8.72 2.71
CA PHE A 23 3.20 9.23 2.88
C PHE A 23 3.53 9.54 4.34
N ARG A 24 2.63 10.25 5.04
CA ARG A 24 2.81 10.58 6.46
C ARG A 24 2.87 9.31 7.32
N ALA A 25 2.07 8.29 7.02
CA ALA A 25 2.13 6.99 7.69
C ALA A 25 3.44 6.22 7.43
N LEU A 26 4.04 6.36 6.23
CA LEU A 26 5.36 5.81 5.88
C LEU A 26 6.53 6.59 6.50
N GLY A 27 6.26 7.69 7.20
CA GLY A 27 7.27 8.52 7.88
C GLY A 27 7.76 9.73 7.08
N ILE A 28 7.19 10.01 5.90
CA ILE A 28 7.48 11.24 5.14
C ILE A 28 6.42 12.29 5.50
N ILE A 29 6.75 13.13 6.47
CA ILE A 29 5.80 14.07 7.08
C ILE A 29 5.74 15.42 6.35
N PRO A 30 6.87 16.09 6.08
CA PRO A 30 6.84 17.42 5.48
C PRO A 30 6.28 17.39 4.06
N ASP A 31 5.35 18.29 3.75
CA ASP A 31 4.71 18.36 2.43
C ASP A 31 5.72 18.52 1.30
N LYS A 32 6.80 19.29 1.55
CA LYS A 32 7.92 19.44 0.61
C LYS A 32 8.54 18.08 0.26
N ASP A 33 8.80 17.24 1.26
CA ASP A 33 9.44 15.95 1.04
C ASP A 33 8.49 15.02 0.29
N ILE A 34 7.18 15.04 0.62
CA ILE A 34 6.16 14.28 -0.11
C ILE A 34 6.16 14.68 -1.60
N LEU A 35 6.18 15.98 -1.87
CA LEU A 35 6.24 16.52 -3.23
C LEU A 35 7.52 16.09 -3.95
N GLU A 36 8.67 16.08 -3.29
CA GLU A 36 9.94 15.63 -3.89
C GLU A 36 9.95 14.12 -4.23
N HIS A 37 9.13 13.31 -3.57
CA HIS A 37 8.96 11.88 -3.93
C HIS A 37 8.09 11.68 -5.18
N ILE A 38 7.26 12.66 -5.54
CA ILE A 38 6.30 12.59 -6.67
C ILE A 38 6.79 13.42 -7.86
N CYS A 39 7.22 14.66 -7.63
CA CYS A 39 7.63 15.63 -8.64
C CYS A 39 9.16 15.78 -8.62
N TYR A 40 9.82 15.26 -9.65
CA TYR A 40 11.29 15.34 -9.75
C TYR A 40 11.79 16.68 -10.32
N ASP A 41 10.94 17.39 -11.07
CA ASP A 41 11.22 18.74 -11.57
C ASP A 41 10.48 19.78 -10.72
N ARG A 42 11.23 20.71 -10.13
CA ARG A 42 10.69 21.78 -9.27
C ARG A 42 10.02 22.90 -10.06
N ASN A 43 10.21 22.95 -11.38
CA ASN A 43 9.60 23.97 -12.24
C ASN A 43 8.25 23.53 -12.83
N ASP A 44 7.81 22.29 -12.55
CA ASP A 44 6.59 21.71 -13.10
C ASP A 44 5.33 22.16 -12.35
N THR A 45 4.93 23.41 -12.61
CA THR A 45 3.77 24.06 -11.99
C THR A 45 2.47 23.28 -12.18
N ALA A 46 2.24 22.71 -13.37
CA ALA A 46 1.02 21.96 -13.66
C ALA A 46 0.88 20.71 -12.77
N MET A 47 1.98 19.99 -12.51
CA MET A 47 1.94 18.83 -11.62
C MET A 47 1.70 19.22 -10.15
N PHE A 48 2.30 20.33 -9.70
CA PHE A 48 2.03 20.88 -8.37
C PHE A 48 0.58 21.34 -8.19
N GLU A 49 -0.01 21.96 -9.22
CA GLU A 49 -1.42 22.39 -9.19
C GLU A 49 -2.37 21.21 -9.01
N MET A 50 -2.11 20.06 -9.66
CA MET A 50 -2.90 18.85 -9.48
C MET A 50 -2.76 18.24 -8.07
N LEU A 51 -1.60 18.39 -7.44
CA LEU A 51 -1.33 17.85 -6.10
C LEU A 51 -1.83 18.75 -4.97
N LYS A 52 -2.00 20.05 -5.21
CA LYS A 52 -2.42 21.02 -4.19
C LYS A 52 -3.73 20.62 -3.48
N PRO A 53 -4.81 20.22 -4.18
CA PRO A 53 -6.04 19.73 -3.52
C PRO A 53 -5.81 18.49 -2.65
N CYS A 54 -4.84 17.63 -3.00
CA CYS A 54 -4.53 16.43 -2.22
C CYS A 54 -3.87 16.77 -0.87
N LEU A 55 -3.02 17.81 -0.86
CA LEU A 55 -2.41 18.34 0.37
C LEU A 55 -3.46 19.01 1.26
N GLU A 56 -4.34 19.83 0.67
CA GLU A 56 -5.43 20.51 1.39
C GLU A 56 -6.42 19.52 2.03
N ASP A 57 -6.83 18.47 1.33
CA ASP A 57 -7.72 17.41 1.84
C ASP A 57 -7.13 16.68 3.06
N SER A 58 -5.80 16.62 3.15
CA SER A 58 -5.08 15.92 4.23
C SER A 58 -4.49 16.85 5.29
N PHE A 59 -4.79 18.15 5.24
CA PHE A 59 -4.26 19.15 6.17
C PHE A 59 -4.43 18.79 7.66
N PRO A 60 -5.54 18.19 8.13
CA PRO A 60 -5.72 17.87 9.54
C PRO A 60 -4.78 16.78 10.12
N ILE A 61 -4.09 16.01 9.26
CA ILE A 61 -3.36 14.80 9.69
C ILE A 61 -1.85 15.05 9.65
N GLN A 62 -1.28 15.84 10.56
CA GLN A 62 0.12 16.30 10.45
C GLN A 62 1.16 15.38 11.09
N GLU A 63 0.75 14.29 11.74
CA GLU A 63 1.64 13.38 12.45
C GLU A 63 1.51 11.93 11.94
N GLN A 64 2.60 11.18 12.02
CA GLN A 64 2.64 9.78 11.58
C GLN A 64 1.66 8.91 12.37
N GLU A 65 1.58 9.07 13.70
CA GLU A 65 0.63 8.31 14.52
C GLU A 65 -0.83 8.59 14.14
N VAL A 66 -1.15 9.86 13.86
CA VAL A 66 -2.51 10.25 13.45
C VAL A 66 -2.85 9.63 12.09
N ALA A 67 -1.88 9.60 11.17
CA ALA A 67 -2.03 8.94 9.87
C ALA A 67 -2.25 7.42 10.01
N LEU A 68 -1.46 6.76 10.86
CA LEU A 68 -1.62 5.33 11.16
C LEU A 68 -2.97 5.04 11.83
N ASP A 69 -3.42 5.85 12.77
CA ASP A 69 -4.74 5.70 13.40
C ASP A 69 -5.87 5.90 12.37
N PHE A 70 -5.70 6.86 11.46
CA PHE A 70 -6.64 7.13 10.38
C PHE A 70 -6.80 5.93 9.44
N ILE A 71 -5.69 5.27 9.08
CA ILE A 71 -5.70 4.04 8.27
C ILE A 71 -6.30 2.89 9.09
N GLY A 72 -5.84 2.69 10.33
CA GLY A 72 -6.28 1.59 11.19
C GLY A 72 -7.78 1.61 11.52
N ARG A 73 -8.40 2.79 11.63
CA ARG A 73 -9.87 2.93 11.78
C ARG A 73 -10.67 2.40 10.60
N ARG A 74 -10.07 2.35 9.42
CA ARG A 74 -10.69 1.90 8.16
C ARG A 74 -10.36 0.44 7.84
N GLY A 75 -9.72 -0.25 8.79
CA GLY A 75 -9.45 -1.69 8.73
C GLY A 75 -10.69 -2.57 8.77
N THR A 76 -10.49 -3.86 8.54
CA THR A 76 -11.58 -4.85 8.61
C THR A 76 -12.08 -5.12 10.04
N ALA A 77 -11.21 -4.96 11.04
CA ALA A 77 -11.53 -5.17 12.46
C ALA A 77 -12.05 -3.87 13.09
N THR A 78 -13.23 -3.95 13.71
CA THR A 78 -13.87 -2.82 14.41
C THR A 78 -13.63 -2.90 15.92
N GLY A 79 -13.75 -1.76 16.63
CA GLY A 79 -13.66 -1.73 18.10
C GLY A 79 -12.25 -1.91 18.69
N LEU A 80 -11.19 -1.85 17.87
CA LEU A 80 -9.81 -1.92 18.35
C LEU A 80 -9.41 -0.68 19.16
N SER A 81 -8.61 -0.87 20.20
CA SER A 81 -7.95 0.23 20.91
C SER A 81 -6.98 0.97 19.97
N ARG A 82 -6.67 2.23 20.29
CA ARG A 82 -5.75 3.06 19.47
C ARG A 82 -4.43 2.35 19.20
N GLU A 83 -3.80 1.79 20.23
CA GLU A 83 -2.53 1.06 20.10
C GLU A 83 -2.63 -0.12 19.12
N LYS A 84 -3.72 -0.90 19.18
CA LYS A 84 -3.95 -2.01 18.25
C LYS A 84 -4.18 -1.53 16.82
N ARG A 85 -4.83 -0.36 16.64
CA ARG A 85 -5.02 0.24 15.30
C ARG A 85 -3.71 0.69 14.68
N LEU A 86 -2.82 1.30 15.48
CA LEU A 86 -1.49 1.72 15.02
C LEU A 86 -0.68 0.51 14.54
N LYS A 87 -0.57 -0.53 15.37
CA LYS A 87 0.13 -1.77 15.03
C LYS A 87 -0.46 -2.44 13.78
N TYR A 88 -1.79 -2.50 13.68
CA TYR A 88 -2.47 -3.06 12.52
C TYR A 88 -2.16 -2.29 11.22
N ALA A 89 -2.20 -0.95 11.26
CA ALA A 89 -1.86 -0.13 10.09
C ALA A 89 -0.38 -0.28 9.70
N GLU A 90 0.52 -0.32 10.68
CA GLU A 90 1.95 -0.54 10.47
C GLU A 90 2.23 -1.90 9.82
N GLU A 91 1.59 -2.98 10.30
CA GLU A 91 1.71 -4.31 9.71
C GLU A 91 1.23 -4.35 8.25
N ILE A 92 0.12 -3.67 7.94
CA ILE A 92 -0.37 -3.55 6.55
C ILE A 92 0.65 -2.83 5.68
N LEU A 93 1.15 -1.67 6.12
CA LEU A 93 2.13 -0.90 5.35
C LEU A 93 3.44 -1.68 5.18
N GLN A 94 3.82 -2.50 6.16
CA GLN A 94 5.03 -3.32 6.11
C GLN A 94 4.89 -4.58 5.25
N LYS A 95 3.82 -5.36 5.39
CA LYS A 95 3.73 -6.71 4.78
C LYS A 95 2.87 -6.75 3.53
N GLU A 96 1.84 -5.92 3.47
CA GLU A 96 0.79 -6.00 2.44
C GLU A 96 0.93 -4.90 1.37
N MET A 97 1.37 -3.70 1.75
CA MET A 97 1.63 -2.62 0.82
C MET A 97 2.99 -2.83 0.14
N LEU A 98 3.00 -2.90 -1.20
CA LEU A 98 4.22 -3.08 -2.02
C LEU A 98 5.16 -4.21 -1.52
N PRO A 99 4.67 -5.46 -1.37
CA PRO A 99 5.42 -6.57 -0.77
C PRO A 99 6.67 -6.96 -1.57
N HIS A 100 6.68 -6.67 -2.87
CA HIS A 100 7.79 -6.95 -3.78
C HIS A 100 8.98 -6.00 -3.59
N ILE A 101 8.80 -4.86 -2.92
CA ILE A 101 9.88 -3.91 -2.62
C ILE A 101 10.57 -4.33 -1.32
N SER A 102 9.81 -4.57 -0.26
CA SER A 102 10.31 -5.12 0.99
C SER A 102 9.16 -5.53 1.91
N MET A 103 9.40 -6.53 2.75
CA MET A 103 8.55 -6.88 3.90
C MET A 103 9.27 -6.67 5.24
N SER A 104 10.50 -6.19 5.21
CA SER A 104 11.34 -6.01 6.39
C SER A 104 10.98 -4.72 7.13
N GLU A 105 11.16 -4.73 8.45
CA GLU A 105 10.99 -3.55 9.29
C GLU A 105 11.98 -2.45 8.88
N GLY A 106 11.58 -1.18 9.05
CA GLY A 106 12.41 -0.02 8.71
C GLY A 106 12.60 0.26 7.21
N GLN A 107 12.03 -0.54 6.30
CA GLN A 107 12.18 -0.32 4.84
C GLN A 107 11.06 0.55 4.22
N GLN A 108 10.35 1.33 5.03
CA GLN A 108 9.22 2.16 4.59
C GLN A 108 9.65 3.25 3.59
N GLY A 109 10.86 3.81 3.75
CA GLY A 109 11.39 4.82 2.82
C GLY A 109 11.49 4.33 1.37
N LYS A 110 11.93 3.07 1.14
CA LYS A 110 11.99 2.49 -0.22
C LYS A 110 10.59 2.37 -0.84
N LYS A 111 9.59 2.07 -0.02
CA LYS A 111 8.19 2.00 -0.45
C LYS A 111 7.64 3.38 -0.78
N ALA A 112 8.00 4.40 0.01
CA ALA A 112 7.60 5.78 -0.26
C ALA A 112 8.10 6.27 -1.63
N TYR A 113 9.34 5.97 -2.01
CA TYR A 113 9.85 6.28 -3.36
C TYR A 113 9.05 5.59 -4.47
N PHE A 114 8.78 4.30 -4.33
CA PHE A 114 8.02 3.56 -5.35
C PHE A 114 6.56 4.04 -5.42
N PHE A 115 5.95 4.36 -4.28
CA PHE A 115 4.62 4.93 -4.21
C PHE A 115 4.56 6.31 -4.88
N GLY A 116 5.55 7.17 -4.64
CA GLY A 116 5.72 8.43 -5.35
C GLY A 116 5.87 8.27 -6.86
N TYR A 117 6.66 7.29 -7.31
CA TYR A 117 6.79 6.93 -8.72
C TYR A 117 5.46 6.49 -9.35
N MET A 118 4.64 5.71 -8.63
CA MET A 118 3.30 5.33 -9.12
C MET A 118 2.39 6.54 -9.33
N ILE A 119 2.40 7.49 -8.39
CA ILE A 119 1.62 8.73 -8.48
C ILE A 119 2.17 9.63 -9.60
N HIS A 120 3.49 9.74 -9.72
CA HIS A 120 4.14 10.47 -10.80
C HIS A 120 3.70 9.96 -12.18
N ARG A 121 3.70 8.64 -12.38
CA ARG A 121 3.21 8.02 -13.62
C ARG A 121 1.74 8.32 -13.90
N LEU A 122 0.91 8.34 -12.86
CA LEU A 122 -0.50 8.70 -12.98
C LEU A 122 -0.67 10.16 -13.43
N LEU A 123 0.09 11.08 -12.84
CA LEU A 123 0.06 12.50 -13.18
C LEU A 123 0.56 12.78 -14.61
N LEU A 124 1.61 12.09 -15.06
CA LEU A 124 2.07 12.20 -16.44
C LEU A 124 0.98 11.82 -17.45
N ALA A 125 0.21 10.78 -17.17
CA ALA A 125 -0.92 10.39 -18.01
C ALA A 125 -2.08 11.40 -17.93
N ALA A 126 -2.39 11.91 -16.73
CA ALA A 126 -3.45 12.90 -16.56
C ALA A 126 -3.14 14.25 -17.23
N LEU A 127 -1.86 14.61 -17.32
CA LEU A 127 -1.36 15.81 -18.01
C LEU A 127 -1.07 15.59 -19.51
N ASP A 128 -1.42 14.42 -20.06
CA ASP A 128 -1.19 14.06 -21.45
C ASP A 128 0.29 14.13 -21.89
N ARG A 129 1.20 13.90 -20.94
CA ARG A 129 2.65 13.85 -21.17
C ARG A 129 3.16 12.44 -21.44
N ARG A 130 2.28 11.45 -21.27
CA ARG A 130 2.56 10.04 -21.50
C ARG A 130 1.27 9.33 -21.90
N ASP A 131 1.38 8.52 -22.94
CA ASP A 131 0.27 7.69 -23.39
C ASP A 131 -0.15 6.67 -22.34
N LEU A 132 -1.44 6.32 -22.39
CA LEU A 132 -2.00 5.25 -21.57
C LEU A 132 -1.39 3.90 -21.94
N ASP A 133 -1.23 3.04 -20.93
CA ASP A 133 -0.70 1.70 -21.13
C ASP A 133 -1.72 0.80 -21.90
N ASP A 134 -1.29 0.23 -23.02
CA ASP A 134 -2.08 -0.76 -23.77
C ASP A 134 -2.22 -2.07 -22.97
N ARG A 135 -3.48 -2.50 -22.78
CA ARG A 135 -3.84 -3.74 -22.06
C ARG A 135 -3.61 -5.00 -22.89
N ASP A 136 -3.55 -4.89 -24.21
CA ASP A 136 -3.37 -6.03 -25.10
C ASP A 136 -1.91 -6.31 -25.47
N HIS A 137 -1.01 -5.42 -25.07
CA HIS A 137 0.42 -5.60 -25.24
C HIS A 137 0.93 -6.89 -24.56
N PHE A 138 1.24 -7.91 -25.37
CA PHE A 138 1.66 -9.24 -24.89
C PHE A 138 2.91 -9.20 -24.01
N GLY A 139 3.82 -8.24 -24.20
CA GLY A 139 5.01 -8.10 -23.36
C GLY A 139 4.73 -7.84 -21.87
N LYS A 140 3.51 -7.39 -21.53
CA LYS A 140 3.05 -7.19 -20.14
C LYS A 140 2.26 -8.38 -19.59
N LYS A 141 1.89 -9.35 -20.44
CA LYS A 141 1.18 -10.57 -20.06
C LYS A 141 2.20 -11.67 -19.72
N ARG A 142 1.85 -12.56 -18.78
CA ARG A 142 2.67 -13.71 -18.39
C ARG A 142 1.87 -15.00 -18.64
N LEU A 143 2.54 -16.03 -19.17
CA LEU A 143 1.95 -17.35 -19.36
C LEU A 143 2.42 -18.27 -18.23
N ASP A 144 1.50 -18.62 -17.35
CA ASP A 144 1.76 -19.61 -16.29
C ASP A 144 1.67 -21.02 -16.90
N LEU A 145 2.83 -21.66 -17.04
CA LEU A 145 2.95 -23.04 -17.52
C LEU A 145 2.80 -24.04 -16.35
N ALA A 146 3.07 -25.32 -16.60
CA ALA A 146 2.94 -26.38 -15.61
C ALA A 146 3.70 -26.09 -14.29
N GLY A 147 4.87 -25.43 -14.35
CA GLY A 147 5.67 -25.09 -13.17
C GLY A 147 4.95 -24.22 -12.15
N PRO A 148 4.63 -22.94 -12.47
CA PRO A 148 3.89 -22.06 -11.57
C PRO A 148 2.54 -22.63 -11.10
N LEU A 149 1.81 -23.32 -11.99
CA LEU A 149 0.52 -23.92 -11.67
C LEU A 149 0.65 -25.05 -10.63
N LEU A 150 1.58 -25.98 -10.83
CA LEU A 150 1.84 -27.06 -9.87
C LEU A 150 2.41 -26.53 -8.55
N ALA A 151 3.28 -25.51 -8.59
CA ALA A 151 3.82 -24.89 -7.39
C ALA A 151 2.72 -24.25 -6.52
N GLY A 152 1.75 -23.57 -7.15
CA GLY A 152 0.57 -23.02 -6.48
C GLY A 152 -0.26 -24.10 -5.78
N LEU A 153 -0.58 -25.19 -6.50
CA LEU A 153 -1.35 -26.31 -5.97
C LEU A 153 -0.61 -27.02 -4.82
N PHE A 154 0.68 -27.32 -5.00
CA PHE A 154 1.51 -27.97 -3.99
C PHE A 154 1.58 -27.14 -2.71
N ARG A 155 1.83 -25.82 -2.81
CA ARG A 155 1.88 -24.93 -1.65
C ARG A 155 0.58 -24.94 -0.86
N MET A 156 -0.58 -24.96 -1.54
CA MET A 156 -1.88 -25.01 -0.90
C MET A 156 -2.09 -26.33 -0.14
N LEU A 157 -1.82 -27.47 -0.80
CA LEU A 157 -2.00 -28.79 -0.19
C LEU A 157 -1.01 -29.05 0.95
N PHE A 158 0.24 -28.64 0.82
CA PHE A 158 1.25 -28.79 1.86
C PHE A 158 0.93 -27.96 3.12
N ARG A 159 0.41 -26.75 2.94
CA ARG A 159 -0.10 -25.93 4.07
C ARG A 159 -1.30 -26.57 4.77
N LYS A 160 -2.15 -27.29 4.03
CA LYS A 160 -3.26 -28.06 4.63
C LYS A 160 -2.72 -29.23 5.45
N LEU A 161 -1.79 -30.02 4.87
CA LEU A 161 -1.15 -31.15 5.55
C LEU A 161 -0.51 -30.74 6.88
N THR A 162 0.31 -29.68 6.88
CA THR A 162 0.97 -29.19 8.11
C THR A 162 -0.03 -28.77 9.19
N LYS A 163 -1.15 -28.16 8.82
CA LYS A 163 -2.24 -27.83 9.77
C LYS A 163 -2.93 -29.07 10.31
N ASP A 164 -3.16 -30.08 9.47
CA ASP A 164 -3.83 -31.32 9.89
C ASP A 164 -2.94 -32.14 10.83
N VAL A 165 -1.63 -32.23 10.54
CA VAL A 165 -0.63 -32.84 11.43
C VAL A 165 -0.56 -32.08 12.77
N TYR A 166 -0.51 -30.75 12.75
CA TYR A 166 -0.49 -29.94 13.97
C TYR A 166 -1.70 -30.22 14.86
N ARG A 167 -2.91 -30.24 14.30
CA ARG A 167 -4.15 -30.56 15.04
C ARG A 167 -4.14 -31.97 15.62
N HIS A 168 -3.59 -32.94 14.89
CA HIS A 168 -3.48 -34.31 15.37
C HIS A 168 -2.55 -34.38 16.58
N LEU A 169 -1.36 -33.76 16.51
CA LEU A 169 -0.41 -33.72 17.62
C LEU A 169 -0.99 -33.04 18.86
N GLN A 170 -1.73 -31.94 18.70
CA GLN A 170 -2.39 -31.27 19.81
C GLN A 170 -3.35 -32.20 20.56
N LYS A 171 -4.17 -32.97 19.84
CA LYS A 171 -5.06 -33.97 20.45
C LYS A 171 -4.31 -35.07 21.19
N CYS A 172 -3.19 -35.54 20.65
CA CYS A 172 -2.39 -36.57 21.31
C CYS A 172 -1.82 -36.10 22.65
N VAL A 173 -1.43 -34.82 22.74
CA VAL A 173 -0.95 -34.22 24.00
C VAL A 173 -2.09 -34.02 25.00
N GLU A 174 -3.27 -33.60 24.55
CA GLU A 174 -4.45 -33.41 25.43
C GLU A 174 -5.03 -34.72 25.98
N MET A 175 -4.74 -35.86 25.35
CA MET A 175 -5.17 -37.19 25.80
C MET A 175 -4.17 -37.89 26.75
N GLN A 176 -3.02 -37.28 27.03
CA GLN A 176 -2.05 -37.74 28.04
C GLN A 176 -2.30 -37.04 29.38
#